data_AF-A0A970EAP8-F1
#
_entry.id   AF-A0A970EAP8-F1
#
_cell.length_a   1.000
_cell.length_b   1.000
_cell.length_c   1.000
_cell.angle_alpha   90.00
_cell.angle_beta   90.00
_cell.angle_gamma   90.00
#
_symmetry.space_group_name_H-M   'P 1'
#
loop_
_entity.id
_entity.type
_entity.pdbx_description
1 polymer ?
#
loop_
_entity_poly.entity_id
_entity_poly.type
_entity_poly.pdbx_seq_one_letter_code
_entity_poly.pdbx_strand_id
1 'polypeptide(L)' 'MSRDLATILTGVVLGTLARYWMLRRDFRQYPSYPHAVVTHLALGFVAATLGAVAVPA' A
#
# COMPACT_ATOMS: atom_id res chain seq x y z
N MET A 1 3.22 20.88 -9.57
CA MET A 1 3.22 19.40 -9.55
C MET A 1 2.96 18.93 -10.98
N SER A 2 3.82 18.09 -11.57
CA SER A 2 3.50 17.47 -12.86
C SER A 2 2.34 16.48 -12.70
N ARG A 3 1.54 16.29 -13.76
CA ARG A 3 0.35 15.44 -13.72
C ARG A 3 0.72 13.99 -13.39
N ASP A 4 1.86 13.52 -13.90
CA ASP A 4 2.35 12.16 -13.68
C ASP A 4 2.77 11.95 -12.22
N LEU A 5 3.47 12.92 -11.63
CA LEU A 5 3.79 12.87 -10.20
C LEU A 5 2.54 12.85 -9.33
N ALA A 6 1.49 13.59 -9.70
CA ALA A 6 0.23 13.56 -8.98
C ALA A 6 -0.45 12.18 -9.08
N THR A 7 -0.44 11.55 -10.26
CA THR A 7 -0.97 10.19 -10.47
C THR A 7 -0.18 9.14 -9.68
N ILE A 8 1.15 9.21 -9.71
CA ILE A 8 2.01 8.29 -8.97
C ILE A 8 1.77 8.43 -7.46
N LEU A 9 1.79 9.66 -6.94
CA LEU A 9 1.58 9.92 -5.51
C LEU A 9 0.21 9.44 -5.04
N THR A 10 -0.86 9.72 -5.81
CA THR A 10 -2.21 9.26 -5.46
C THR A 10 -2.30 7.74 -5.47
N GLY A 11 -1.70 7.06 -6.45
CA GLY A 11 -1.63 5.60 -6.50
C GLY A 11 -0.92 4.98 -5.29
N VAL A 12 0.25 5.52 -4.92
CA VAL A 12 1.02 5.07 -3.75
C VAL A 12 0.22 5.26 -2.46
N VAL A 13 -0.37 6.44 -2.27
CA VAL A 13 -1.14 6.78 -1.07
C VAL A 13 -2.38 5.89 -0.96
N LEU A 14 -3.18 5.78 -2.03
CA LEU A 14 -4.40 4.97 -2.01
C LEU A 14 -4.10 3.48 -1.82
N GLY A 15 -3.09 2.94 -2.51
CA GLY A 15 -2.71 1.54 -2.36
C GLY A 15 -2.20 1.19 -0.95
N THR A 16 -1.40 2.07 -0.36
CA THR A 16 -0.90 1.89 1.01
C THR A 16 -2.02 2.01 2.03
N LEU A 17 -2.91 3.00 1.89
CA LEU A 17 -4.07 3.17 2.76
C LEU A 17 -5.04 2.00 2.67
N ALA A 18 -5.30 1.48 1.47
CA ALA A 18 -6.15 0.30 1.29
C ALA A 18 -5.62 -0.89 2.08
N ARG A 19 -4.29 -1.14 2.04
CA ARG A 19 -3.66 -2.21 2.81
C ARG A 19 -3.78 -1.99 4.32
N TYR A 20 -3.57 -0.76 4.78
CA TYR A 20 -3.76 -0.41 6.20
C TYR A 20 -5.20 -0.62 6.66
N TRP A 21 -6.18 -0.21 5.86
CA TRP A 21 -7.60 -0.31 6.19
C TRP A 21 -8.08 -1.76 6.25
N MET A 22 -7.61 -2.60 5.32
CA MET A 22 -7.82 -4.05 5.34
C MET A 22 -7.31 -4.66 6.65
N LEU A 23 -6.06 -4.37 7.02
CA LEU A 23 -5.46 -4.90 8.25
C LEU A 23 -6.18 -4.44 9.52
N ARG A 24 -6.76 -3.23 9.53
CA ARG A 24 -7.55 -2.72 10.65
C ARG A 24 -8.79 -3.55 10.96
N ARG A 25 -9.31 -4.32 10.02
CA ARG A 25 -10.42 -5.26 10.26
C ARG A 25 -9.93 -6.59 10.82
N ASP A 26 -8.78 -7.06 10.31
CA ASP A 26 -8.37 -8.45 10.48
C ASP A 26 -7.15 -8.62 11.41
N PHE A 27 -6.60 -7.55 11.99
CA PHE A 27 -5.37 -7.59 12.80
C PHE A 27 -5.40 -8.61 13.95
N ARG A 28 -6.59 -8.93 14.47
CA ARG A 28 -6.78 -9.97 15.52
C ARG A 28 -6.77 -11.40 14.99
N GLN A 29 -7.02 -11.59 13.70
CA GLN A 29 -7.02 -12.88 13.03
C GLN A 29 -5.62 -13.29 12.57
N TYR A 30 -4.66 -12.36 12.56
CA TYR A 30 -3.28 -12.66 12.21
C TYR A 30 -2.54 -13.30 13.40
N PRO A 31 -2.18 -14.60 13.33
CA PRO A 31 -1.57 -15.31 14.45
C PRO A 31 -0.16 -14.79 14.80
N SER A 32 0.50 -14.11 13.85
CA SER A 32 1.84 -13.54 14.02
C SER A 32 1.81 -12.02 14.18
N TYR A 33 0.74 -11.46 14.76
CA TYR A 33 0.72 -10.05 15.15
C TYR A 33 1.86 -9.77 16.17
N PRO A 34 2.63 -8.68 16.04
CA PRO A 34 2.51 -7.60 15.05
C PRO A 34 3.36 -7.80 13.78
N HIS A 35 4.21 -8.83 13.73
CA HIS A 35 5.17 -9.02 12.63
C HIS A 35 4.48 -9.16 11.26
N ALA A 36 3.45 -10.00 11.17
CA ALA A 36 2.68 -10.16 9.92
C ALA A 36 2.08 -8.83 9.44
N VAL A 37 1.65 -7.97 10.37
CA VAL A 37 1.09 -6.65 10.06
C VAL A 37 2.14 -5.76 9.40
N VAL A 38 3.35 -5.72 9.95
CA VAL A 38 4.47 -4.94 9.38
C VAL A 38 4.82 -5.45 7.99
N THR A 39 4.90 -6.77 7.81
CA THR A 39 5.17 -7.38 6.49
C THR A 39 4.10 -7.01 5.46
N HIS A 40 2.82 -7.06 5.83
CA HIS A 40 1.72 -6.68 4.93
C HIS A 40 1.79 -5.20 4.52
N LEU A 41 2.11 -4.30 5.44
CA LEU A 41 2.26 -2.87 5.14
C LEU A 41 3.49 -2.61 4.26
N ALA A 42 4.63 -3.24 4.54
CA ALA A 42 5.84 -3.09 3.76
C ALA A 42 5.67 -3.62 2.32
N LEU A 43 5.17 -4.84 2.16
CA LEU A 43 4.90 -5.42 0.84
C LEU A 43 3.78 -4.67 0.11
N GLY A 44 2.77 -4.19 0.84
CA GLY A 44 1.70 -3.37 0.28
C GLY A 44 2.21 -2.03 -0.25
N PHE A 45 3.10 -1.36 0.47
CA PHE A 45 3.75 -0.13 0.03
C PHE A 45 4.60 -0.37 -1.23
N VAL A 46 5.44 -1.42 -1.24
CA VAL A 46 6.26 -1.79 -2.41
C VAL A 46 5.37 -2.11 -3.62
N ALA A 47 4.28 -2.85 -3.44
CA ALA A 47 3.34 -3.14 -4.52
C ALA A 47 2.64 -1.86 -5.04
N ALA A 48 2.27 -0.93 -4.15
CA ALA A 48 1.63 0.32 -4.52
C ALA A 48 2.59 1.25 -5.29
N THR A 49 3.88 1.32 -4.90
CA THR A 49 4.88 2.11 -5.63
C THR A 49 5.19 1.53 -7.00
N LEU A 50 5.41 0.23 -7.11
CA LEU A 50 5.62 -0.43 -8.40
C LEU A 50 4.41 -0.28 -9.32
N GLY A 51 3.19 -0.48 -8.79
CA GLY A 51 1.96 -0.35 -9.56
C GLY A 51 1.67 1.09 -10.02
N ALA A 52 1.98 2.09 -9.17
CA ALA A 52 1.78 3.50 -9.51
C ALA A 52 2.73 3.99 -10.60
N VAL A 53 3.96 3.45 -10.64
CA VAL A 53 4.96 3.77 -11.67
C VAL A 53 4.72 3.00 -12.97
N ALA A 54 4.04 1.85 -12.93
CA ALA A 54 3.74 1.02 -14.10
C ALA A 54 2.67 1.60 -15.04
N VAL A 55 2.12 2.80 -14.76
CA VAL A 55 1.19 3.47 -15.68
C VAL A 55 1.97 3.93 -16.92
N PRO A 56 1.64 3.46 -18.13
CA PRO A 56 2.33 3.86 -19.34
C PRO A 56 2.15 5.36 -19.61
N ALA A 57 3.20 5.99 -20.13
CA ALA A 57 3.25 7.40 -20.51
C ALA A 57 2.41 7.70 -21.76
#